data_AF-A0A9Q0HCM7-F1
#
_entry.id   AF-A0A9Q0HCM7-F1
#
_cell.length_a   1.000
_cell.length_b   1.000
_cell.length_c   1.000
_cell.angle_alpha   90.00
_cell.angle_beta   90.00
_cell.angle_gamma   90.00
#
_symmetry.space_group_name_H-M   'P 1'
#
loop_
_entity.id
_entity.type
_entity.pdbx_description
1 polymer ?
#
loop_
_entity_poly.entity_id
_entity_poly.type
_entity_poly.pdbx_seq_one_letter_code
_entity_poly.pdbx_strand_id
1 'polypeptide(L)'
;MAGKIASSLESLNDPDSISYLTQKEVAEIDEILLGDLGFSVDQLMELAGLSVATSIAEVYKPNEYSRVLVICGPGNNDGDGLVAARHLHHFGYKPVLYYPNRTLEALHTGLVTQLKSLSIPFLSIENLPMDLSNDFDILVDALFGFSLHGAPRPPFDGLIQKIVCLHSNDRISQKSPVIVSVDVPSGWHVEEGDVNGEGIKPDMLVSLTAPKLCAKSSSEFCEDHLVADPIDQFQKWVDDAVAAGLREPNPMVLSTASKDGKLSSRMVMLKGVDKEGFVWCTDYESRKTREISENPHAALLFYWKGLNHQVKVEGAVQSCLVKNLRSIFIVFLVVLRLQQLLASNWHVLHQEYKELEAKFSDGSLIPKPEHWGGYRLKPVILEFWQGEQSHLHDRLQYSIQEVNGRPVWKIDRLAP
;
A
#
# COMPACT_ATOMS: atom_id res chain seq x y z
N MET A 1 -23.41 12.31 33.47
CA MET A 1 -22.15 12.53 32.72
C MET A 1 -21.14 11.41 32.98
N ALA A 2 -20.86 11.04 34.23
CA ALA A 2 -19.99 9.88 34.55
C ALA A 2 -20.40 8.53 33.91
N GLY A 3 -21.71 8.30 33.67
CA GLY A 3 -22.21 7.03 33.11
C GLY A 3 -22.04 6.83 31.59
N LYS A 4 -21.69 7.86 30.80
CA LYS A 4 -21.39 7.70 29.36
C LYS A 4 -19.89 7.47 29.09
N ILE A 5 -19.03 7.93 29.99
CA ILE A 5 -17.60 7.64 29.96
C ILE A 5 -17.36 6.18 30.36
N ALA A 6 -18.19 5.64 31.27
CA ALA A 6 -18.17 4.22 31.61
C ALA A 6 -18.39 3.31 30.40
N SER A 7 -19.27 3.66 29.44
CA SER A 7 -19.49 2.81 28.25
C SER A 7 -18.35 2.86 27.23
N SER A 8 -17.61 3.97 27.14
CA SER A 8 -16.42 4.06 26.28
C SER A 8 -15.21 3.36 26.93
N LEU A 9 -15.10 3.44 28.27
CA LEU A 9 -14.10 2.71 29.05
C LEU A 9 -14.43 1.21 29.22
N GLU A 10 -15.70 0.80 29.10
CA GLU A 10 -16.11 -0.62 29.11
C GLU A 10 -15.58 -1.40 27.90
N SER A 11 -15.27 -0.70 26.79
CA SER A 11 -14.56 -1.29 25.64
C SER A 11 -13.09 -1.65 25.94
N LEU A 12 -12.52 -1.15 27.03
CA LEU A 12 -11.16 -1.49 27.49
C LEU A 12 -11.10 -2.85 28.23
N ASN A 13 -12.22 -3.56 28.37
CA ASN A 13 -12.27 -4.86 29.04
C ASN A 13 -11.89 -6.04 28.11
N ASP A 14 -11.67 -5.79 26.83
CA ASP A 14 -10.99 -6.72 25.95
C ASP A 14 -9.55 -6.23 25.75
N PRO A 15 -8.54 -6.86 26.38
CA PRO A 15 -7.15 -6.44 26.27
C PRO A 15 -6.59 -6.53 24.85
N ASP A 16 -7.31 -7.19 23.93
CA ASP A 16 -6.94 -7.33 22.53
C ASP A 16 -7.68 -6.35 21.60
N SER A 17 -8.67 -5.58 22.09
CA SER A 17 -9.42 -4.63 21.25
C SER A 17 -8.85 -3.21 21.33
N ILE A 18 -8.41 -2.67 20.19
CA ILE A 18 -7.90 -1.30 20.07
C ILE A 18 -9.09 -0.34 19.98
N SER A 19 -9.29 0.49 21.00
CA SER A 19 -10.28 1.59 20.95
C SER A 19 -9.73 2.77 20.15
N TYR A 20 -10.52 3.27 19.19
CA TYR A 20 -10.19 4.42 18.35
C TYR A 20 -11.01 5.65 18.75
N LEU A 21 -10.39 6.82 18.75
CA LEU A 21 -11.00 8.07 19.21
C LEU A 21 -11.37 9.01 18.06
N THR A 22 -12.53 9.64 18.19
CA THR A 22 -12.95 10.80 17.38
C THR A 22 -12.14 12.05 17.75
N GLN A 23 -12.12 13.06 16.89
CA GLN A 23 -11.46 14.34 17.19
C GLN A 23 -12.04 14.98 18.46
N LYS A 24 -13.36 14.84 18.65
CA LYS A 24 -14.08 15.35 19.82
C LYS A 24 -13.70 14.63 21.11
N GLU A 25 -13.60 13.30 21.10
CA GLU A 25 -13.23 12.53 22.29
C GLU A 25 -11.81 12.85 22.76
N VAL A 26 -10.86 13.03 21.82
CA VAL A 26 -9.49 13.47 22.17
C VAL A 26 -9.51 14.85 22.82
N ALA A 27 -10.28 15.80 22.30
CA ALA A 27 -10.40 17.13 22.89
C ALA A 27 -11.03 17.11 24.30
N GLU A 28 -12.03 16.26 24.53
CA GLU A 28 -12.64 16.06 25.86
C GLU A 28 -11.65 15.44 26.86
N ILE A 29 -10.81 14.49 26.41
CA ILE A 29 -9.76 13.90 27.25
C ILE A 29 -8.72 14.97 27.63
N ASP A 30 -8.28 15.80 26.69
CA ASP A 30 -7.34 16.90 26.98
C ASP A 30 -7.93 17.91 27.98
N GLU A 31 -9.21 18.25 27.85
CA GLU A 31 -9.90 19.13 28.82
C GLU A 31 -9.94 18.52 30.23
N ILE A 32 -10.19 17.21 30.34
CA ILE A 32 -10.18 16.49 31.62
C ILE A 32 -8.76 16.43 32.21
N LEU A 33 -7.76 16.12 31.40
CA LEU A 33 -6.37 16.02 31.84
C LEU A 33 -5.86 17.36 32.37
N LEU A 34 -6.08 18.44 31.61
CA LEU A 34 -5.62 19.79 31.96
C LEU A 34 -6.48 20.44 33.06
N GLY A 35 -7.77 20.12 33.11
CA GLY A 35 -8.73 20.64 34.07
C GLY A 35 -8.80 19.81 35.34
N ASP A 36 -9.70 18.83 35.34
CA ASP A 36 -10.09 18.07 36.53
C ASP A 36 -8.94 17.27 37.16
N LEU A 37 -8.02 16.76 36.33
CA LEU A 37 -6.87 15.99 36.78
C LEU A 37 -5.62 16.86 37.03
N GLY A 38 -5.64 18.12 36.60
CA GLY A 38 -4.62 19.11 36.90
C GLY A 38 -3.23 18.84 36.31
N PHE A 39 -3.13 18.05 35.24
CA PHE A 39 -1.89 17.92 34.50
C PHE A 39 -1.55 19.24 33.82
N SER A 40 -0.27 19.59 33.86
CA SER A 40 0.23 20.76 33.13
C SER A 40 0.56 20.39 31.69
N VAL A 41 0.50 21.38 30.79
CA VAL A 41 0.84 21.20 29.37
C VAL A 41 2.28 20.70 29.22
N ASP A 42 3.23 21.18 30.03
CA ASP A 42 4.61 20.74 29.99
C ASP A 42 4.78 19.27 30.41
N GLN A 43 4.01 18.78 31.39
CA GLN A 43 4.05 17.37 31.77
C GLN A 43 3.53 16.46 30.65
N LEU A 44 2.40 16.81 30.05
CA LEU A 44 1.80 16.01 28.98
C LEU A 44 2.71 15.98 27.74
N MET A 45 3.27 17.14 27.38
CA MET A 45 4.20 17.30 26.27
C MET A 45 5.52 16.55 26.49
N GLU A 46 6.05 16.58 27.73
CA GLU A 46 7.25 15.81 28.08
C GLU A 46 7.03 14.31 27.89
N LEU A 47 5.87 13.79 28.34
CA LEU A 47 5.50 12.39 28.20
C LEU A 47 5.25 12.01 26.74
N ALA A 48 4.59 12.86 25.97
CA ALA A 48 4.31 12.64 24.55
C ALA A 48 5.62 12.57 23.74
N GLY A 49 6.49 13.57 23.86
CA GLY A 49 7.76 13.58 23.14
C GLY A 49 8.71 12.45 23.56
N LEU A 50 8.74 12.08 24.86
CA LEU A 50 9.48 10.90 25.32
C LEU A 50 8.93 9.61 24.72
N SER A 51 7.60 9.48 24.63
CA SER A 51 6.94 8.31 24.02
C SER A 51 7.31 8.20 22.55
N VAL A 52 7.26 9.31 21.79
CA VAL A 52 7.71 9.34 20.39
C VAL A 52 9.16 8.88 20.25
N ALA A 53 10.08 9.45 21.03
CA ALA A 53 11.49 9.06 20.97
C ALA A 53 11.72 7.59 21.35
N THR A 54 10.97 7.07 22.33
CA THR A 54 11.06 5.69 22.79
C THR A 54 10.57 4.72 21.72
N SER A 55 9.41 4.99 21.12
CA SER A 55 8.85 4.16 20.04
C SER A 55 9.79 4.13 18.83
N ILE A 56 10.39 5.27 18.46
CA ILE A 56 11.43 5.32 17.42
C ILE A 56 12.62 4.44 17.79
N ALA A 57 13.11 4.51 19.03
CA ALA A 57 14.26 3.72 19.48
C ALA A 57 13.99 2.21 19.59
N GLU A 58 12.73 1.84 19.81
CA GLU A 58 12.29 0.45 19.82
C GLU A 58 12.37 -0.17 18.40
N VAL A 59 11.90 0.57 17.39
CA VAL A 59 11.81 0.08 16.01
C VAL A 59 13.08 0.34 15.18
N TYR A 60 13.64 1.55 15.23
CA TYR A 60 14.71 1.99 14.33
C TYR A 60 16.02 2.25 15.09
N LYS A 61 16.91 1.27 15.17
CA LYS A 61 18.12 1.37 16.02
C LYS A 61 19.08 2.49 15.58
N PRO A 62 19.69 3.24 16.52
CA PRO A 62 20.53 4.40 16.20
C PRO A 62 21.81 4.05 15.44
N ASN A 63 22.27 2.79 15.50
CA ASN A 63 23.41 2.33 14.72
C ASN A 63 23.11 2.22 13.21
N GLU A 64 21.83 2.12 12.83
CA GLU A 64 21.37 1.98 11.45
C GLU A 64 20.61 3.21 10.94
N TYR A 65 19.93 3.92 11.84
CA TYR A 65 19.07 5.06 11.56
C TYR A 65 19.47 6.25 12.43
N SER A 66 20.71 6.74 12.27
CA SER A 66 21.28 7.72 13.19
C SER A 66 20.82 9.15 12.93
N ARG A 67 20.55 9.51 11.67
CA ARG A 67 20.32 10.91 11.24
C ARG A 67 18.83 11.18 11.19
N VAL A 68 18.35 12.11 12.02
CA VAL A 68 16.91 12.35 12.16
C VAL A 68 16.60 13.79 11.80
N LEU A 69 15.65 14.02 10.90
CA LEU A 69 15.04 15.33 10.72
C LEU A 69 13.73 15.36 11.51
N VAL A 70 13.63 16.25 12.49
CA VAL A 70 12.39 16.49 13.23
C VAL A 70 11.73 17.76 12.71
N ILE A 71 10.52 17.61 12.20
CA ILE A 71 9.77 18.65 11.51
C ILE A 71 8.64 19.11 12.43
N CYS A 72 8.81 20.28 13.04
CA CYS A 72 7.86 20.86 13.97
C CYS A 72 6.98 21.90 13.27
N GLY A 73 5.66 21.74 13.36
CA GLY A 73 4.69 22.70 12.82
C GLY A 73 4.29 23.78 13.83
N PRO A 74 3.07 24.33 13.73
CA PRO A 74 2.50 25.20 14.76
C PRO A 74 1.60 24.43 15.73
N GLY A 75 1.28 25.02 16.89
CA GLY A 75 0.29 24.50 17.83
C GLY A 75 0.92 23.84 19.05
N ASN A 76 0.37 22.71 19.52
CA ASN A 76 0.94 21.94 20.63
C ASN A 76 1.86 20.79 20.15
N ASN A 77 1.60 20.26 18.94
CA ASN A 77 2.37 19.14 18.36
C ASN A 77 3.84 19.53 18.06
N ASP A 78 4.11 20.84 17.95
CA ASP A 78 5.47 21.36 17.78
C ASP A 78 6.35 21.09 19.00
N GLY A 79 5.78 21.25 20.19
CA GLY A 79 6.40 20.97 21.48
C GLY A 79 6.74 19.49 21.65
N ASP A 80 5.84 18.60 21.24
CA ASP A 80 6.08 17.15 21.25
C ASP A 80 7.28 16.78 20.37
N GLY A 81 7.38 17.39 19.17
CA GLY A 81 8.54 17.24 18.30
C GLY A 81 9.83 17.78 18.92
N LEU A 82 9.79 18.95 19.57
CA LEU A 82 10.96 19.53 20.26
C LEU A 82 11.46 18.63 21.40
N VAL A 83 10.54 18.11 22.21
CA VAL A 83 10.85 17.16 23.30
C VAL A 83 11.40 15.84 22.72
N ALA A 84 10.77 15.30 21.67
CA ALA A 84 11.23 14.09 21.00
C ALA A 84 12.67 14.25 20.47
N ALA A 85 12.98 15.38 19.83
CA ALA A 85 14.34 15.68 19.37
C ALA A 85 15.36 15.66 20.52
N ARG A 86 15.01 16.22 21.69
CA ARG A 86 15.88 16.20 22.87
C ARG A 86 16.14 14.78 23.36
N HIS A 87 15.10 13.95 23.49
CA HIS A 87 15.26 12.56 23.93
C HIS A 87 16.01 11.70 22.92
N LEU A 88 15.73 11.86 21.62
CA LEU A 88 16.47 11.19 20.54
C LEU A 88 17.97 11.50 20.61
N HIS A 89 18.36 12.74 20.89
CA HIS A 89 19.76 13.08 21.11
C HIS A 89 20.37 12.28 22.28
N HIS A 90 19.65 12.18 23.40
CA HIS A 90 20.09 11.38 24.55
C HIS A 90 20.12 9.88 24.28
N PHE A 91 19.30 9.39 23.34
CA PHE A 91 19.28 7.98 22.90
C PHE A 91 20.37 7.66 21.86
N GLY A 92 21.20 8.63 21.48
CA GLY A 92 22.34 8.45 20.57
C GLY A 92 22.06 8.76 19.10
N TYR A 93 20.89 9.31 18.79
CA TYR A 93 20.59 9.83 17.45
C TYR A 93 21.22 11.21 17.24
N LYS A 94 21.23 11.64 15.99
CA LYS A 94 21.71 12.94 15.52
C LYS A 94 20.52 13.72 14.96
N PRO A 95 19.65 14.27 15.82
CA PRO A 95 18.51 15.04 15.37
C PRO A 95 18.94 16.38 14.80
N VAL A 96 18.20 16.84 13.80
CA VAL A 96 18.24 18.16 13.19
C VAL A 96 16.80 18.66 13.17
N LEU A 97 16.58 19.92 13.54
CA LEU A 97 15.24 20.48 13.64
C LEU A 97 14.90 21.37 12.46
N TYR A 98 13.72 21.19 11.87
CA TYR A 98 13.07 22.19 11.04
C TYR A 98 11.88 22.77 11.82
N TYR A 99 11.98 24.04 12.23
CA TYR A 99 10.98 24.71 13.05
C TYR A 99 10.80 26.18 12.59
N PRO A 100 10.01 26.41 11.52
CA PRO A 100 9.91 27.71 10.85
C PRO A 100 9.03 28.72 11.60
N ASN A 101 7.97 28.26 12.27
CA ASN A 101 7.02 29.11 12.99
C ASN A 101 7.20 28.93 14.49
N ARG A 102 8.12 29.70 15.07
CA ARG A 102 8.42 29.60 16.50
C ARG A 102 7.36 30.28 17.34
N THR A 103 6.72 29.54 18.22
CA THR A 103 5.83 30.08 19.24
C THR A 103 6.66 30.85 20.28
N LEU A 104 6.22 32.05 20.66
CA LEU A 104 6.91 32.92 21.65
C LEU A 104 6.49 32.66 23.10
N GLU A 105 5.78 31.56 23.35
CA GLU A 105 5.38 31.16 24.68
C GLU A 105 6.57 30.71 25.52
N ALA A 106 6.46 30.87 26.84
CA ALA A 106 7.55 30.59 27.77
C ALA A 106 8.00 29.11 27.70
N LEU A 107 7.04 28.20 27.51
CA LEU A 107 7.28 26.76 27.40
C LEU A 107 8.17 26.43 26.19
N HIS A 108 7.76 26.81 24.98
CA HIS A 108 8.52 26.58 23.74
C HIS A 108 9.90 27.25 23.77
N THR A 109 9.98 28.45 24.35
CA THR A 109 11.26 29.14 24.52
C THR A 109 12.23 28.34 25.40
N GLY A 110 11.72 27.71 26.46
CA GLY A 110 12.47 26.79 27.31
C GLY A 110 12.98 25.58 26.54
N LEU A 111 12.12 24.91 25.78
CA LEU A 111 12.48 23.74 24.96
C LEU A 111 13.55 24.07 23.91
N VAL A 112 13.39 25.18 23.19
CA VAL A 112 14.39 25.65 22.21
C VAL A 112 15.73 25.95 22.90
N THR A 113 15.71 26.50 24.11
CA THR A 113 16.94 26.78 24.88
C THR A 113 17.66 25.49 25.26
N GLN A 114 16.93 24.46 25.69
CA GLN A 114 17.48 23.14 26.00
C GLN A 114 18.09 22.48 24.76
N LEU A 115 17.40 22.54 23.62
CA LEU A 115 17.91 21.97 22.36
C LEU A 115 19.20 22.66 21.90
N LYS A 116 19.26 24.00 22.05
CA LYS A 116 20.47 24.78 21.76
C LYS A 116 21.62 24.45 22.71
N SER A 117 21.36 24.21 24.00
CA SER A 117 22.43 23.84 24.95
C SER A 117 23.03 22.47 24.63
N LEU A 118 22.25 21.58 24.01
CA LEU A 118 22.71 20.29 23.46
C LEU A 118 23.36 20.42 22.07
N SER A 119 23.48 21.63 21.52
CA SER A 119 24.01 21.89 20.18
C SER A 119 23.25 21.17 19.06
N ILE A 120 21.94 20.93 19.24
CA ILE A 120 21.09 20.35 18.20
C ILE A 120 20.85 21.42 17.12
N PRO A 121 21.19 21.16 15.84
CA PRO A 121 21.11 22.16 14.78
C PRO A 121 19.66 22.43 14.35
N PHE A 122 19.40 23.68 13.95
CA PHE A 122 18.12 24.13 13.38
C PHE A 122 18.32 24.54 11.91
N LEU A 123 17.54 23.97 11.01
CA LEU A 123 17.51 24.33 9.59
C LEU A 123 16.53 25.46 9.33
N SER A 124 16.94 26.37 8.45
CA SER A 124 16.05 27.32 7.80
C SER A 124 15.44 26.69 6.54
N ILE A 125 14.35 27.26 6.04
CA ILE A 125 13.71 26.80 4.80
C ILE A 125 14.64 26.83 3.57
N GLU A 126 15.58 27.78 3.55
CA GLU A 126 16.59 27.93 2.49
C GLU A 126 17.64 26.82 2.53
N ASN A 127 17.87 26.24 3.72
CA ASN A 127 18.88 25.21 3.96
C ASN A 127 18.28 23.80 4.01
N LEU A 128 16.97 23.65 3.77
CA LEU A 128 16.35 22.34 3.66
C LEU A 128 16.75 21.71 2.33
N PRO A 129 17.45 20.56 2.31
CA PRO A 129 17.93 19.96 1.08
C PRO A 129 16.77 19.57 0.17
N MET A 130 17.00 19.66 -1.14
CA MET A 130 16.01 19.24 -2.14
C MET A 130 15.75 17.73 -2.12
N ASP A 131 16.74 16.95 -1.69
CA ASP A 131 16.67 15.49 -1.55
C ASP A 131 16.99 15.11 -0.11
N LEU A 132 15.96 14.88 0.70
CA LEU A 132 16.11 14.55 2.13
C LEU A 132 16.78 13.18 2.35
N SER A 133 16.72 12.28 1.37
CA SER A 133 17.19 10.89 1.50
C SER A 133 18.69 10.77 1.65
N ASN A 134 19.46 11.75 1.17
CA ASN A 134 20.92 11.71 1.32
C ASN A 134 21.39 12.15 2.69
N ASP A 135 20.58 12.93 3.42
CA ASP A 135 20.99 13.58 4.67
C ASP A 135 20.36 12.95 5.92
N PHE A 136 19.21 12.30 5.76
CA PHE A 136 18.43 11.76 6.87
C PHE A 136 18.08 10.29 6.67
N ASP A 137 18.00 9.57 7.79
CA ASP A 137 17.55 8.18 7.86
C ASP A 137 16.10 8.09 8.36
N ILE A 138 15.68 9.05 9.20
CA ILE A 138 14.33 9.17 9.77
C ILE A 138 13.81 10.60 9.56
N LEU A 139 12.57 10.74 9.10
CA LEU A 139 11.81 11.99 9.10
C LEU A 139 10.70 11.89 10.15
N VAL A 140 10.71 12.75 11.16
CA VAL A 140 9.65 12.85 12.17
C VAL A 140 8.70 13.96 11.79
N ASP A 141 7.48 13.58 11.40
CA ASP A 141 6.35 14.47 11.09
C ASP A 141 5.62 14.83 12.38
N ALA A 142 6.00 15.97 12.98
CA ALA A 142 5.34 16.62 14.10
C ALA A 142 4.76 17.98 13.65
N LEU A 143 4.25 18.03 12.42
CA LEU A 143 3.72 19.26 11.82
C LEU A 143 2.32 19.59 12.33
N PHE A 144 1.41 18.63 12.27
CA PHE A 144 0.02 18.82 12.65
C PHE A 144 -0.45 17.66 13.52
N GLY A 145 -1.25 17.98 14.55
CA GLY A 145 -1.88 16.98 15.40
C GLY A 145 -3.39 16.95 15.16
N PHE A 146 -4.12 16.32 16.08
CA PHE A 146 -5.58 16.20 16.00
C PHE A 146 -6.35 17.54 15.98
N SER A 147 -5.73 18.66 16.32
CA SER A 147 -6.38 19.97 16.38
C SER A 147 -6.40 20.73 15.05
N LEU A 148 -5.82 20.18 13.97
CA LEU A 148 -5.86 20.81 12.66
C LEU A 148 -7.29 20.84 12.09
N HIS A 149 -7.70 22.00 11.58
CA HIS A 149 -8.93 22.17 10.81
C HIS A 149 -8.62 22.65 9.38
N GLY A 150 -9.05 21.86 8.40
CA GLY A 150 -8.89 22.16 6.97
C GLY A 150 -7.50 21.80 6.41
N ALA A 151 -7.23 22.23 5.18
CA ALA A 151 -6.01 21.87 4.45
C ALA A 151 -4.76 22.60 4.98
N PRO A 152 -3.57 21.97 4.95
CA PRO A 152 -2.30 22.62 5.22
C PRO A 152 -2.10 23.89 4.38
N ARG A 153 -1.48 24.91 4.97
CA ARG A 153 -1.19 26.20 4.33
C ARG A 153 0.32 26.44 4.20
N PRO A 154 0.77 27.34 3.31
CA PRO A 154 2.16 27.76 3.23
C PRO A 154 2.74 28.18 4.59
N PRO A 155 4.01 27.81 4.91
CA PRO A 155 4.96 27.09 4.06
C PRO A 155 4.91 25.55 4.18
N PHE A 156 3.91 25.00 4.90
CA PHE A 156 3.87 23.57 5.25
C PHE A 156 3.32 22.69 4.13
N ASP A 157 2.46 23.23 3.26
CA ASP A 157 1.93 22.56 2.08
C ASP A 157 3.05 22.06 1.13
N GLY A 158 3.99 22.93 0.78
CA GLY A 158 5.12 22.58 -0.07
C GLY A 158 6.09 21.58 0.60
N LEU A 159 6.15 21.57 1.93
CA LEU A 159 6.95 20.59 2.67
C LEU A 159 6.29 19.21 2.67
N ILE A 160 4.98 19.14 2.92
CA ILE A 160 4.20 17.90 2.83
C ILE A 160 4.35 17.29 1.43
N GLN A 161 4.17 18.10 0.37
CA GLN A 161 4.36 17.64 -1.00
C GLN A 161 5.77 17.07 -1.26
N LYS A 162 6.81 17.73 -0.75
CA LYS A 162 8.19 17.23 -0.85
C LYS A 162 8.33 15.86 -0.18
N ILE A 163 7.78 15.68 1.01
CA ILE A 163 7.85 14.40 1.75
C ILE A 163 7.07 13.32 1.00
N VAL A 164 5.87 13.61 0.52
CA VAL A 164 5.05 12.68 -0.28
C VAL A 164 5.78 12.23 -1.56
N CYS A 165 6.44 13.15 -2.27
CA CYS A 165 7.22 12.84 -3.47
C CYS A 165 8.44 11.93 -3.21
N LEU A 166 8.92 11.79 -1.97
CA LEU A 166 9.99 10.85 -1.64
C LEU A 166 9.54 9.39 -1.80
N HIS A 167 8.26 9.09 -1.60
CA HIS A 167 7.70 7.75 -1.78
C HIS A 167 7.32 7.42 -3.23
N SER A 168 7.08 8.42 -4.07
CA SER A 168 6.66 8.20 -5.47
C SER A 168 7.81 7.92 -6.45
N ASN A 169 9.06 8.21 -6.06
CA ASN A 169 10.20 8.04 -6.94
C ASN A 169 10.84 6.66 -6.75
N ASP A 170 10.55 5.76 -7.69
CA ASP A 170 11.23 4.48 -7.93
C ASP A 170 12.75 4.69 -8.11
N ARG A 171 13.50 4.80 -7.01
CA ARG A 171 14.98 4.85 -7.03
C ARG A 171 15.53 3.47 -6.68
N ILE A 172 15.91 2.74 -7.72
CA ILE A 172 16.46 1.38 -7.77
C ILE A 172 17.76 1.18 -6.94
N SER A 173 18.23 2.12 -6.11
CA SER A 173 19.50 1.94 -5.36
C SER A 173 19.76 2.77 -4.10
N GLN A 174 18.82 3.54 -3.55
CA GLN A 174 19.05 4.26 -2.28
C GLN A 174 17.94 3.99 -1.27
N LYS A 175 18.33 3.76 -0.01
CA LYS A 175 17.44 3.57 1.14
C LYS A 175 16.75 4.91 1.41
N SER A 176 15.44 5.00 1.12
CA SER A 176 14.64 6.17 1.49
C SER A 176 14.57 6.30 3.01
N PRO A 177 14.46 7.54 3.53
CA PRO A 177 14.29 7.74 4.96
C PRO A 177 12.92 7.23 5.38
N VAL A 178 12.85 6.61 6.55
CA VAL A 178 11.56 6.18 7.12
C VAL A 178 10.82 7.39 7.68
N ILE A 179 9.50 7.41 7.54
CA ILE A 179 8.65 8.50 7.98
C ILE A 179 7.89 8.09 9.24
N VAL A 180 8.05 8.86 10.31
CA VAL A 180 7.37 8.66 11.59
C VAL A 180 6.42 9.82 11.82
N SER A 181 5.11 9.60 11.74
CA SER A 181 4.11 10.64 12.02
C SER A 181 3.72 10.61 13.50
N VAL A 182 3.66 11.80 14.09
CA VAL A 182 3.24 12.01 15.47
C VAL A 182 1.75 12.33 15.48
N ASP A 183 1.00 11.47 16.13
CA ASP A 183 -0.42 11.55 16.42
C ASP A 183 -1.37 11.37 15.24
N VAL A 184 -1.31 12.26 14.25
CA VAL A 184 -2.09 12.20 13.01
C VAL A 184 -1.15 12.55 11.86
N PRO A 185 -1.05 11.72 10.80
CA PRO A 185 -0.18 12.04 9.68
C PRO A 185 -0.59 13.35 9.00
N SER A 186 0.40 14.21 8.71
CA SER A 186 0.11 15.52 8.13
C SER A 186 -0.53 15.39 6.75
N GLY A 187 -1.64 16.12 6.57
CA GLY A 187 -2.48 16.04 5.37
C GLY A 187 -3.64 15.05 5.48
N TRP A 188 -3.79 14.32 6.59
CA TRP A 188 -4.93 13.44 6.84
C TRP A 188 -6.05 14.19 7.59
N HIS A 189 -7.28 13.79 7.34
CA HIS A 189 -8.42 14.12 8.20
C HIS A 189 -8.38 13.22 9.45
N VAL A 190 -8.59 13.79 10.64
CA VAL A 190 -8.47 13.09 11.93
C VAL A 190 -9.38 11.87 12.05
N GLU A 191 -10.52 11.87 11.34
CA GLU A 191 -11.47 10.76 11.37
C GLU A 191 -11.54 9.96 10.07
N GLU A 192 -11.29 10.61 8.93
CA GLU A 192 -11.53 10.01 7.61
C GLU A 192 -10.22 9.54 6.94
N GLY A 193 -9.06 9.84 7.53
CA GLY A 193 -7.77 9.48 6.96
C GLY A 193 -7.38 10.38 5.78
N ASP A 194 -6.60 9.83 4.85
CA ASP A 194 -6.13 10.56 3.67
C ASP A 194 -7.20 10.61 2.57
N VAL A 195 -8.18 11.51 2.73
CA VAL A 195 -9.34 11.65 1.84
C VAL A 195 -8.94 11.93 0.39
N ASN A 196 -7.86 12.68 0.16
CA ASN A 196 -7.46 13.14 -1.17
C ASN A 196 -6.27 12.39 -1.77
N GLY A 197 -5.63 11.49 -1.02
CA GLY A 197 -4.41 10.80 -1.49
C GLY A 197 -3.16 11.69 -1.50
N GLU A 198 -3.21 12.86 -0.87
CA GLU A 198 -2.16 13.89 -0.90
C GLU A 198 -1.41 14.01 0.45
N GLY A 199 -1.84 13.26 1.47
CA GLY A 199 -1.24 13.27 2.79
C GLY A 199 0.05 12.45 2.89
N ILE A 200 0.86 12.74 3.92
CA ILE A 200 2.05 11.96 4.24
C ILE A 200 1.65 10.51 4.53
N LYS A 201 2.38 9.55 3.96
CA LYS A 201 2.23 8.12 4.23
C LYS A 201 3.34 7.68 5.19
N PRO A 202 3.08 7.55 6.49
CA PRO A 202 4.11 7.17 7.44
C PRO A 202 4.43 5.68 7.35
N ASP A 203 5.70 5.33 7.58
CA ASP A 203 6.13 3.96 7.88
C ASP A 203 5.79 3.57 9.33
N MET A 204 5.64 4.57 10.21
CA MET A 204 5.26 4.40 11.61
C MET A 204 4.37 5.55 12.06
N LEU A 205 3.22 5.23 12.65
CA LEU A 205 2.33 6.19 13.30
C LEU A 205 2.42 6.04 14.83
N VAL A 206 2.91 7.07 15.52
CA VAL A 206 2.91 7.12 16.99
C VAL A 206 1.65 7.84 17.45
N SER A 207 0.63 7.10 17.86
CA SER A 207 -0.61 7.67 18.39
C SER A 207 -0.41 8.16 19.83
N LEU A 208 -0.73 9.42 20.11
CA LEU A 208 -0.73 9.97 21.46
C LEU A 208 -2.12 9.80 22.08
N THR A 209 -2.16 9.49 23.38
CA THR A 209 -3.37 9.12 24.15
C THR A 209 -3.98 7.79 23.70
N ALA A 210 -4.48 7.72 22.46
CA ALA A 210 -4.94 6.50 21.80
C ALA A 210 -5.02 6.74 20.27
N PRO A 211 -5.09 5.67 19.45
CA PRO A 211 -5.28 5.80 18.01
C PRO A 211 -6.53 6.62 17.65
N LYS A 212 -6.38 7.57 16.72
CA LYS A 212 -7.51 8.32 16.15
C LYS A 212 -8.22 7.49 15.08
N LEU A 213 -9.46 7.82 14.77
CA LEU A 213 -10.23 7.14 13.73
C LEU A 213 -9.51 7.10 12.37
N CYS A 214 -8.70 8.11 12.02
CA CYS A 214 -7.88 8.09 10.82
C CYS A 214 -6.89 6.91 10.76
N ALA A 215 -6.43 6.41 11.93
CA ALA A 215 -5.56 5.25 12.01
C ALA A 215 -6.26 3.94 11.66
N LYS A 216 -7.61 3.88 11.64
CA LYS A 216 -8.32 2.72 11.07
C LYS A 216 -8.04 2.55 9.58
N SER A 217 -7.75 3.66 8.89
CA SER A 217 -7.51 3.68 7.45
C SER A 217 -6.06 3.37 7.08
N SER A 218 -5.16 3.19 8.04
CA SER A 218 -3.83 2.63 7.76
C SER A 218 -3.97 1.14 7.48
N SER A 219 -4.33 0.85 6.24
CA SER A 219 -4.00 -0.37 5.48
C SER A 219 -4.38 -1.72 6.07
N GLU A 220 -5.46 -1.87 6.84
CA GLU A 220 -6.03 -3.21 7.04
C GLU A 220 -6.93 -3.57 5.85
N PHE A 221 -6.52 -4.59 5.09
CA PHE A 221 -7.38 -5.22 4.11
C PHE A 221 -8.42 -6.07 4.87
N CYS A 222 -9.53 -5.43 5.22
CA CYS A 222 -10.62 -5.97 6.04
C CYS A 222 -11.82 -6.44 5.21
N GLU A 223 -12.54 -7.44 5.72
CA GLU A 223 -13.75 -8.04 5.16
C GLU A 223 -14.83 -7.00 4.86
N ASP A 224 -14.96 -5.97 5.69
CA ASP A 224 -15.97 -4.91 5.54
C ASP A 224 -15.70 -4.01 4.33
N HIS A 225 -14.47 -4.00 3.82
CA HIS A 225 -14.06 -3.18 2.67
C HIS A 225 -14.06 -3.95 1.35
N LEU A 226 -14.41 -5.24 1.40
CA LEU A 226 -14.48 -6.10 0.23
C LEU A 226 -15.77 -5.90 -0.56
N VAL A 227 -15.63 -5.93 -1.89
CA VAL A 227 -16.78 -6.02 -2.78
C VAL A 227 -17.36 -7.43 -2.71
N ALA A 228 -18.70 -7.55 -2.64
CA ALA A 228 -19.36 -8.84 -2.47
C ALA A 228 -19.08 -9.84 -3.61
N ASP A 229 -18.90 -9.33 -4.83
CA ASP A 229 -18.53 -10.14 -5.99
C ASP A 229 -17.00 -10.15 -6.17
N PRO A 230 -16.34 -11.32 -6.19
CA PRO A 230 -14.89 -11.39 -6.26
C PRO A 230 -14.31 -10.99 -7.62
N ILE A 231 -15.09 -11.04 -8.71
CA ILE A 231 -14.65 -10.52 -10.01
C ILE A 231 -14.61 -8.99 -9.96
N ASP A 232 -15.58 -8.36 -9.30
CA ASP A 232 -15.57 -6.89 -9.13
C ASP A 232 -14.43 -6.46 -8.20
N GLN A 233 -14.17 -7.23 -7.13
CA GLN A 233 -13.00 -7.00 -6.27
C GLN A 233 -11.68 -7.15 -7.04
N PHE A 234 -11.57 -8.14 -7.92
CA PHE A 234 -10.41 -8.30 -8.81
C PHE A 234 -10.25 -7.10 -9.74
N GLN A 235 -11.34 -6.63 -10.37
CA GLN A 235 -11.30 -5.49 -11.27
C GLN A 235 -10.85 -4.22 -10.53
N LYS A 236 -11.33 -4.01 -9.29
CA LYS A 236 -10.86 -2.92 -8.44
C LYS A 236 -9.34 -2.95 -8.25
N TRP A 237 -8.75 -4.10 -7.90
CA TRP A 237 -7.29 -4.22 -7.75
C TRP A 237 -6.50 -4.06 -9.06
N VAL A 238 -7.09 -4.44 -10.20
CA VAL A 238 -6.50 -4.13 -11.51
C VAL A 238 -6.49 -2.62 -11.75
N ASP A 239 -7.59 -1.93 -11.46
CA ASP A 239 -7.70 -0.49 -11.61
C ASP A 239 -6.72 0.24 -10.67
N ASP A 240 -6.57 -0.23 -9.43
CA ASP A 240 -5.57 0.25 -8.47
C ASP A 240 -4.14 0.08 -9.00
N ALA A 241 -3.81 -1.08 -9.59
CA ALA A 241 -2.51 -1.32 -10.21
C ALA A 241 -2.24 -0.39 -11.40
N VAL A 242 -3.26 -0.10 -12.23
CA VAL A 242 -3.14 0.88 -13.31
C VAL A 242 -2.94 2.29 -12.75
N ALA A 243 -3.71 2.69 -11.74
CA ALA A 243 -3.60 4.00 -11.11
C ALA A 243 -2.23 4.23 -10.47
N ALA A 244 -1.63 3.17 -9.89
CA ALA A 244 -0.28 3.17 -9.35
C ALA A 244 0.83 3.14 -10.42
N GLY A 245 0.48 3.18 -11.71
CA GLY A 245 1.45 3.24 -12.81
C GLY A 245 2.16 1.92 -13.11
N LEU A 246 1.65 0.77 -12.64
CA LEU A 246 2.27 -0.51 -12.95
C LEU A 246 2.20 -0.78 -14.46
N ARG A 247 3.36 -1.09 -15.04
CA ARG A 247 3.49 -1.44 -16.44
C ARG A 247 2.86 -2.80 -16.69
N GLU A 248 1.67 -2.80 -17.29
CA GLU A 248 0.88 -3.99 -17.67
C GLU A 248 0.49 -4.90 -16.46
N PRO A 249 -0.69 -4.71 -15.84
CA PRO A 249 -1.14 -5.57 -14.73
C PRO A 249 -1.69 -6.95 -15.17
N ASN A 250 -1.74 -7.19 -16.48
CA ASN A 250 -2.40 -8.35 -17.12
C ASN A 250 -1.58 -9.67 -17.20
N PRO A 251 -0.24 -9.70 -17.07
CA PRO A 251 0.49 -10.95 -17.00
C PRO A 251 0.09 -11.78 -15.78
N MET A 252 -0.10 -13.07 -15.98
CA MET A 252 -0.46 -14.01 -14.92
C MET A 252 0.26 -15.33 -15.09
N VAL A 253 0.53 -16.02 -13.99
CA VAL A 253 1.00 -17.42 -14.01
C VAL A 253 -0.22 -18.32 -14.22
N LEU A 254 -0.18 -19.18 -15.22
CA LEU A 254 -1.15 -20.25 -15.43
C LEU A 254 -0.53 -21.60 -15.03
N SER A 255 -1.14 -22.25 -14.04
CA SER A 255 -0.77 -23.57 -13.55
C SER A 255 -1.81 -24.60 -14.02
N THR A 256 -1.33 -25.68 -14.65
CA THR A 256 -2.14 -26.79 -15.18
C THR A 256 -1.53 -28.13 -14.75
N ALA A 257 -2.32 -29.20 -14.82
CA ALA A 257 -1.86 -30.54 -14.47
C ALA A 257 -2.31 -31.55 -15.52
N SER A 258 -1.45 -32.53 -15.85
CA SER A 258 -1.89 -33.69 -16.63
C SER A 258 -2.86 -34.56 -15.82
N LYS A 259 -3.57 -35.49 -16.46
CA LYS A 259 -4.40 -36.49 -15.76
C LYS A 259 -3.64 -37.32 -14.70
N ASP A 260 -2.34 -37.52 -14.89
CA ASP A 260 -1.46 -38.26 -13.94
C ASP A 260 -0.92 -37.37 -12.80
N GLY A 261 -1.41 -36.13 -12.66
CA GLY A 261 -1.01 -35.21 -11.59
C GLY A 261 0.32 -34.47 -11.80
N LYS A 262 0.94 -34.55 -12.99
CA LYS A 262 2.16 -33.78 -13.29
C LYS A 262 1.82 -32.31 -13.53
N LEU A 263 2.33 -31.45 -12.66
CA LEU A 263 2.09 -30.01 -12.68
C LEU A 263 3.01 -29.29 -13.68
N SER A 264 2.53 -28.18 -14.22
CA SER A 264 3.37 -27.22 -14.93
C SER A 264 2.80 -25.80 -14.88
N SER A 265 3.69 -24.81 -14.87
CA SER A 265 3.34 -23.38 -14.74
C SER A 265 4.10 -22.55 -15.77
N ARG A 266 3.50 -21.45 -16.23
CA ARG A 266 4.10 -20.47 -17.16
C ARG A 266 3.36 -19.15 -17.12
N MET A 267 4.02 -18.08 -17.58
CA MET A 267 3.34 -16.80 -17.83
C MET A 267 2.40 -16.89 -19.04
N VAL A 268 1.22 -16.30 -18.90
CA VAL A 268 0.26 -16.02 -19.97
C VAL A 268 -0.32 -14.62 -19.76
N MET A 269 -1.00 -14.09 -20.77
CA MET A 269 -1.61 -12.76 -20.69
C MET A 269 -3.12 -12.88 -20.52
N LEU A 270 -3.66 -12.24 -19.49
CA LEU A 270 -5.09 -12.00 -19.38
C LEU A 270 -5.56 -11.16 -20.57
N LYS A 271 -6.65 -11.58 -21.22
CA LYS A 271 -7.26 -10.92 -22.38
C LYS A 271 -8.63 -10.33 -22.09
N GLY A 272 -9.26 -10.76 -21.01
CA GLY A 272 -10.51 -10.20 -20.53
C GLY A 272 -10.94 -10.90 -19.25
N VAL A 273 -11.73 -10.19 -18.47
CA VAL A 273 -12.41 -10.72 -17.29
C VAL A 273 -13.85 -10.22 -17.34
N ASP A 274 -14.79 -11.11 -17.06
CA ASP A 274 -16.20 -10.78 -16.90
C ASP A 274 -16.85 -11.70 -15.85
N LYS A 275 -18.15 -11.56 -15.65
CA LYS A 275 -18.90 -12.32 -14.64
C LYS A 275 -18.85 -13.85 -14.82
N GLU A 276 -18.49 -14.36 -16.00
CA GLU A 276 -18.28 -15.79 -16.17
C GLU A 276 -16.82 -16.24 -16.05
N GLY A 277 -15.87 -15.30 -15.93
CA GLY A 277 -14.51 -15.58 -15.45
C GLY A 277 -13.38 -14.98 -16.30
N PHE A 278 -12.21 -15.62 -16.23
CA PHE A 278 -10.93 -15.10 -16.71
C PHE A 278 -10.57 -15.69 -18.07
N VAL A 279 -10.31 -14.84 -19.06
CA VAL A 279 -10.04 -15.26 -20.44
C VAL A 279 -8.59 -15.04 -20.81
N TRP A 280 -7.95 -16.06 -21.36
CA TRP A 280 -6.66 -15.95 -22.06
C TRP A 280 -6.74 -16.67 -23.40
N CYS A 281 -5.76 -16.42 -24.26
CA CYS A 281 -5.65 -17.10 -25.55
C CYS A 281 -4.35 -17.90 -25.62
N THR A 282 -4.40 -19.04 -26.30
CA THR A 282 -3.24 -19.93 -26.48
C THR A 282 -3.41 -20.78 -27.73
N ASP A 283 -2.29 -21.36 -28.17
CA ASP A 283 -2.27 -22.46 -29.11
C ASP A 283 -2.86 -23.73 -28.47
N TYR A 284 -3.86 -24.32 -29.12
CA TYR A 284 -4.54 -25.54 -28.72
C TYR A 284 -3.69 -26.80 -28.88
N GLU A 285 -2.59 -26.76 -29.64
CA GLU A 285 -1.63 -27.87 -29.75
C GLU A 285 -0.56 -27.84 -28.65
N SER A 286 -0.51 -26.75 -27.87
CA SER A 286 0.48 -26.57 -26.83
C SER A 286 0.29 -27.53 -25.64
N ARG A 287 1.37 -27.77 -24.89
CA ARG A 287 1.36 -28.65 -23.71
C ARG A 287 0.25 -28.29 -22.71
N LYS A 288 0.08 -27.00 -22.38
CA LYS A 288 -0.94 -26.54 -21.43
C LYS A 288 -2.36 -26.89 -21.88
N THR A 289 -2.61 -26.85 -23.19
CA THR A 289 -3.93 -27.18 -23.74
C THR A 289 -4.19 -28.68 -23.70
N ARG A 290 -3.19 -29.51 -24.02
CA ARG A 290 -3.32 -30.96 -23.83
C ARG A 290 -3.64 -31.29 -22.36
N GLU A 291 -2.92 -30.68 -21.42
CA GLU A 291 -3.20 -30.83 -19.99
C GLU A 291 -4.63 -30.38 -19.64
N ILE A 292 -5.08 -29.21 -20.10
CA ILE A 292 -6.46 -28.71 -19.87
C ILE A 292 -7.52 -29.65 -20.49
N SER A 293 -7.24 -30.25 -21.65
CA SER A 293 -8.18 -31.16 -22.32
C SER A 293 -8.35 -32.48 -21.56
N GLU A 294 -7.30 -32.93 -20.88
CA GLU A 294 -7.33 -34.15 -20.06
C GLU A 294 -7.80 -33.88 -18.62
N ASN A 295 -7.53 -32.69 -18.10
CA ASN A 295 -7.92 -32.22 -16.78
C ASN A 295 -8.37 -30.74 -16.87
N PRO A 296 -9.67 -30.46 -16.97
CA PRO A 296 -10.19 -29.12 -17.22
C PRO A 296 -10.22 -28.24 -15.96
N HIS A 297 -9.13 -28.23 -15.20
CA HIS A 297 -8.93 -27.40 -14.01
C HIS A 297 -7.59 -26.68 -14.12
N ALA A 298 -7.57 -25.44 -13.63
CA ALA A 298 -6.34 -24.65 -13.58
C ALA A 298 -6.36 -23.70 -12.39
N ALA A 299 -5.17 -23.17 -12.08
CA ALA A 299 -5.01 -22.06 -11.16
C ALA A 299 -4.31 -20.90 -11.89
N LEU A 300 -4.76 -19.68 -11.63
CA LEU A 300 -4.14 -18.43 -12.06
C LEU A 300 -3.55 -17.73 -10.85
N LEU A 301 -2.39 -17.08 -11.04
CA LEU A 301 -1.77 -16.25 -10.02
C LEU A 301 -1.32 -14.92 -10.64
N PHE A 302 -1.81 -13.83 -10.06
CA PHE A 302 -1.40 -12.46 -10.33
C PHE A 302 -0.54 -11.99 -9.17
N TYR A 303 0.55 -11.29 -9.47
CA TYR A 303 1.39 -10.67 -8.45
C TYR A 303 1.82 -9.28 -8.90
N TRP A 304 1.39 -8.28 -8.13
CA TRP A 304 1.69 -6.88 -8.37
C TRP A 304 2.67 -6.39 -7.30
N LYS A 305 3.96 -6.62 -7.58
CA LYS A 305 5.05 -6.30 -6.65
C LYS A 305 5.00 -4.86 -6.11
N GLY A 306 4.67 -3.89 -6.96
CA GLY A 306 4.60 -2.48 -6.57
C GLY A 306 3.54 -2.16 -5.51
N LEU A 307 2.53 -3.03 -5.37
CA LEU A 307 1.45 -2.90 -4.38
C LEU A 307 1.54 -3.94 -3.26
N ASN A 308 2.45 -4.91 -3.36
CA ASN A 308 2.43 -6.13 -2.55
C ASN A 308 1.08 -6.85 -2.57
N HIS A 309 0.41 -6.86 -3.71
CA HIS A 309 -0.84 -7.60 -3.90
C HIS A 309 -0.59 -8.92 -4.62
N GLN A 310 -1.29 -9.97 -4.21
CA GLN A 310 -1.39 -11.22 -4.95
C GLN A 310 -2.85 -11.66 -5.05
N VAL A 311 -3.25 -12.15 -6.22
CA VAL A 311 -4.56 -12.79 -6.40
C VAL A 311 -4.36 -14.20 -6.94
N LYS A 312 -4.95 -15.19 -6.27
CA LYS A 312 -5.08 -16.54 -6.80
C LYS A 312 -6.50 -16.79 -7.25
N VAL A 313 -6.66 -17.50 -8.36
CA VAL A 313 -7.96 -17.90 -8.90
C VAL A 313 -7.92 -19.37 -9.26
N GLU A 314 -8.85 -20.15 -8.75
CA GLU A 314 -8.97 -21.58 -9.08
C GLU A 314 -10.34 -21.87 -9.68
N GLY A 315 -10.38 -22.77 -10.67
CA GLY A 315 -11.63 -23.04 -11.36
C GLY A 315 -11.56 -24.04 -12.49
N ALA A 316 -12.75 -24.35 -13.00
CA ALA A 316 -12.93 -25.16 -14.19
C ALA A 316 -12.62 -24.33 -15.44
N VAL A 317 -12.01 -24.97 -16.44
CA VAL A 317 -11.58 -24.33 -17.68
C VAL A 317 -12.41 -24.83 -18.86
N GLN A 318 -12.89 -23.90 -19.68
CA GLN A 318 -13.66 -24.19 -20.90
C GLN A 318 -13.14 -23.40 -22.10
N SER A 319 -13.16 -24.02 -23.29
CA SER A 319 -12.84 -23.30 -24.52
C SER A 319 -13.90 -22.21 -24.79
N CYS A 320 -13.47 -21.04 -25.28
CA CYS A 320 -14.37 -19.94 -25.59
C CYS A 320 -14.03 -19.26 -26.92
N LEU A 321 -15.05 -18.65 -27.53
CA LEU A 321 -14.90 -17.82 -28.71
C LEU A 321 -14.45 -16.41 -28.28
N VAL A 322 -13.31 -15.97 -28.79
CA VAL A 322 -12.79 -14.63 -28.49
C VAL A 322 -13.16 -13.69 -29.64
N LYS A 323 -14.12 -12.79 -29.37
CA LYS A 323 -14.75 -11.93 -30.39
C LYS A 323 -13.91 -10.72 -30.83
N ASN A 324 -12.82 -10.40 -30.14
CA ASN A 324 -12.01 -9.21 -30.42
C ASN A 324 -10.51 -9.53 -30.32
N LEU A 325 -9.88 -9.84 -31.45
CA LEU A 325 -8.48 -10.30 -31.50
C LEU A 325 -7.59 -9.44 -32.41
N ARG A 326 -8.13 -8.39 -33.04
CA ARG A 326 -7.46 -7.60 -34.09
C ARG A 326 -6.06 -7.12 -33.71
N SER A 327 -5.86 -6.60 -32.50
CA SER A 327 -4.58 -6.04 -32.04
C SER A 327 -3.57 -7.08 -31.55
N ILE A 328 -4.00 -8.33 -31.33
CA ILE A 328 -3.17 -9.42 -30.78
C ILE A 328 -2.45 -10.18 -31.90
N PHE A 329 -2.97 -10.16 -33.14
CA PHE A 329 -2.56 -11.07 -34.22
C PHE A 329 -1.16 -10.84 -34.81
N ILE A 330 -0.64 -9.61 -34.84
CA ILE A 330 0.68 -9.32 -35.47
C ILE A 330 1.83 -9.92 -34.64
N VAL A 331 1.85 -9.65 -33.33
CA VAL A 331 2.83 -10.25 -32.40
C VAL A 331 2.69 -11.79 -32.37
N PHE A 332 1.46 -12.26 -32.57
CA PHE A 332 1.05 -13.65 -32.48
C PHE A 332 1.46 -14.53 -33.69
N LEU A 333 1.41 -14.05 -34.94
CA LEU A 333 1.87 -14.83 -36.09
C LEU A 333 3.36 -15.22 -35.98
N VAL A 334 4.14 -14.36 -35.34
CA VAL A 334 5.57 -14.57 -35.13
C VAL A 334 5.83 -15.58 -34.01
N VAL A 335 5.06 -15.51 -32.92
CA VAL A 335 5.14 -16.47 -31.79
C VAL A 335 4.61 -17.87 -32.12
N LEU A 336 3.64 -18.00 -33.03
CA LEU A 336 3.18 -19.32 -33.48
C LEU A 336 4.22 -20.06 -34.33
N ARG A 337 4.88 -19.37 -35.28
CA ARG A 337 5.96 -19.98 -36.08
C ARG A 337 7.16 -20.37 -35.22
N LEU A 338 7.43 -19.61 -34.15
CA LEU A 338 8.43 -19.92 -33.13
C LEU A 338 8.22 -21.28 -32.44
N GLN A 339 6.96 -21.72 -32.24
CA GLN A 339 6.67 -23.00 -31.58
C GLN A 339 6.72 -24.20 -32.53
N GLN A 340 6.49 -24.01 -33.83
CA GLN A 340 6.59 -25.07 -34.84
C GLN A 340 8.03 -25.31 -35.34
N LEU A 341 8.90 -24.29 -35.27
CA LEU A 341 10.33 -24.42 -35.58
C LEU A 341 11.09 -24.82 -34.32
N LEU A 342 11.19 -26.13 -34.05
CA LEU A 342 12.24 -26.65 -33.19
C LEU A 342 13.59 -26.19 -33.77
N ALA A 343 14.22 -25.20 -33.11
CA ALA A 343 15.53 -24.63 -33.42
C ALA A 343 15.65 -23.93 -34.79
N SER A 344 15.49 -22.61 -34.81
CA SER A 344 16.02 -21.77 -35.90
C SER A 344 16.46 -20.41 -35.36
N ASN A 345 17.76 -20.15 -35.49
CA ASN A 345 18.52 -18.94 -35.15
C ASN A 345 17.69 -17.63 -35.03
N TRP A 346 17.89 -16.87 -33.92
CA TRP A 346 17.25 -15.58 -33.60
C TRP A 346 17.10 -14.60 -34.78
N HIS A 347 18.06 -14.60 -35.71
CA HIS A 347 18.06 -13.73 -36.88
C HIS A 347 16.96 -14.07 -37.90
N VAL A 348 16.65 -15.36 -38.10
CA VAL A 348 15.58 -15.81 -39.02
C VAL A 348 14.22 -15.30 -38.51
N LEU A 349 14.04 -15.33 -37.19
CA LEU A 349 12.81 -14.91 -36.52
C LEU A 349 12.53 -13.42 -36.66
N HIS A 350 13.57 -12.61 -36.51
CA HIS A 350 13.46 -11.16 -36.66
C HIS A 350 13.18 -10.74 -38.11
N GLN A 351 13.66 -11.53 -39.08
CA GLN A 351 13.41 -11.29 -40.50
C GLN A 351 11.96 -11.63 -40.87
N GLU A 352 11.45 -12.79 -40.44
CA GLU A 352 10.06 -13.19 -40.68
C GLU A 352 9.05 -12.26 -39.98
N TYR A 353 9.39 -11.75 -38.79
CA TYR A 353 8.58 -10.71 -38.12
C TYR A 353 8.41 -9.49 -39.03
N LYS A 354 9.51 -8.96 -39.57
CA LYS A 354 9.48 -7.79 -40.46
C LYS A 354 8.70 -8.06 -41.75
N GLU A 355 8.82 -9.26 -42.31
CA GLU A 355 8.08 -9.64 -43.53
C GLU A 355 6.57 -9.71 -43.28
N LEU A 356 6.14 -10.27 -42.15
CA LEU A 356 4.72 -10.32 -41.78
C LEU A 356 4.19 -8.94 -41.40
N GLU A 357 4.96 -8.14 -40.66
CA GLU A 357 4.62 -6.76 -40.33
C GLU A 357 4.43 -5.92 -41.61
N ALA A 358 5.35 -6.03 -42.58
CA ALA A 358 5.23 -5.37 -43.88
C ALA A 358 4.06 -5.91 -44.70
N LYS A 359 3.78 -7.22 -44.65
CA LYS A 359 2.68 -7.84 -45.40
C LYS A 359 1.30 -7.37 -44.93
N PHE A 360 1.15 -7.09 -43.65
CA PHE A 360 -0.12 -6.67 -43.04
C PHE A 360 -0.11 -5.19 -42.61
N SER A 361 0.85 -4.39 -43.09
CA SER A 361 0.99 -2.97 -42.73
C SER A 361 -0.15 -2.09 -43.27
N ASP A 362 -0.91 -2.59 -44.25
CA ASP A 362 -2.06 -1.92 -44.88
C ASP A 362 -3.36 -2.05 -44.07
N GLY A 363 -3.32 -2.73 -42.92
CA GLY A 363 -4.51 -2.98 -42.10
C GLY A 363 -5.35 -4.17 -42.58
N SER A 364 -4.84 -4.98 -43.52
CA SER A 364 -5.48 -6.22 -43.96
C SER A 364 -5.81 -7.15 -42.80
N LEU A 365 -6.97 -7.80 -42.87
CA LEU A 365 -7.41 -8.78 -41.87
C LEU A 365 -6.46 -9.99 -41.83
N ILE A 366 -5.83 -10.20 -40.68
CA ILE A 366 -5.03 -11.40 -40.43
C ILE A 366 -5.97 -12.57 -40.14
N PRO A 367 -5.94 -13.67 -40.92
CA PRO A 367 -6.78 -14.82 -40.67
C PRO A 367 -6.36 -15.53 -39.37
N LYS A 368 -7.34 -15.85 -38.52
CA LYS A 368 -7.11 -16.62 -37.30
C LYS A 368 -6.78 -18.08 -37.64
N PRO A 369 -5.65 -18.64 -37.17
CA PRO A 369 -5.38 -20.06 -37.31
C PRO A 369 -6.42 -20.92 -36.57
N GLU A 370 -6.73 -22.10 -37.13
CA GLU A 370 -7.73 -23.01 -36.56
C GLU A 370 -7.33 -23.51 -35.16
N HIS A 371 -6.05 -23.85 -34.98
CA HIS A 371 -5.44 -24.32 -33.74
C HIS A 371 -5.30 -23.24 -32.66
N TRP A 372 -5.75 -22.01 -32.89
CA TRP A 372 -5.63 -20.94 -31.89
C TRP A 372 -6.98 -20.46 -31.38
N GLY A 373 -7.10 -20.29 -30.07
CA GLY A 373 -8.32 -19.76 -29.49
C GLY A 373 -8.20 -19.43 -28.01
N GLY A 374 -9.37 -19.23 -27.40
CA GLY A 374 -9.49 -18.76 -26.03
C GLY A 374 -9.85 -19.87 -25.07
N TYR A 375 -9.34 -19.77 -23.85
CA TYR A 375 -9.86 -20.47 -22.70
C TYR A 375 -10.42 -19.49 -21.70
N ARG A 376 -11.46 -19.92 -21.00
CA ARG A 376 -12.08 -19.23 -19.87
C ARG A 376 -11.96 -20.11 -18.64
N LEU A 377 -11.41 -19.56 -17.56
CA LEU A 377 -11.51 -20.17 -16.23
C LEU A 377 -12.72 -19.58 -15.52
N LYS A 378 -13.68 -20.43 -15.17
CA LYS A 378 -14.82 -20.08 -14.32
C LYS A 378 -14.43 -20.30 -12.86
N PRO A 379 -14.32 -19.24 -12.05
CA PRO A 379 -13.77 -19.37 -10.71
C PRO A 379 -14.72 -20.09 -9.77
N VAL A 380 -14.12 -20.87 -8.86
CA VAL A 380 -14.78 -21.42 -7.66
C VAL A 380 -14.12 -20.93 -6.38
N ILE A 381 -12.86 -20.47 -6.48
CA ILE A 381 -12.10 -19.83 -5.41
C ILE A 381 -11.37 -18.60 -5.96
N LEU A 382 -11.42 -17.50 -5.21
CA LEU A 382 -10.50 -16.36 -5.36
C LEU A 382 -9.86 -16.05 -4.01
N GLU A 383 -8.54 -15.98 -3.94
CA GLU A 383 -7.81 -15.56 -2.74
C GLU A 383 -7.12 -14.23 -3.04
N PHE A 384 -7.40 -13.23 -2.21
CA PHE A 384 -6.74 -11.92 -2.20
C PHE A 384 -5.75 -11.89 -1.05
N TRP A 385 -4.50 -11.56 -1.36
CA TRP A 385 -3.40 -11.49 -0.42
C TRP A 385 -2.79 -10.08 -0.47
N GLN A 386 -2.68 -9.45 0.70
CA GLN A 386 -2.03 -8.15 0.92
C GLN A 386 -0.77 -8.35 1.75
N GLY A 387 0.37 -7.92 1.22
CA GLY A 387 1.65 -8.07 1.89
C GLY A 387 1.91 -7.00 2.93
N GLU A 388 1.79 -7.37 4.20
CA GLU A 388 2.20 -6.55 5.35
C GLU A 388 3.68 -6.69 5.74
N GLN A 389 4.28 -5.60 6.23
CA GLN A 389 5.67 -5.59 6.69
C GLN A 389 5.88 -6.47 7.94
N SER A 390 4.86 -6.62 8.77
CA SER A 390 4.85 -7.43 9.99
C SER A 390 4.93 -8.94 9.72
N HIS A 391 4.86 -9.36 8.44
CA HIS A 391 4.63 -10.75 8.01
C HIS A 391 3.26 -11.34 8.38
N LEU A 392 2.40 -10.55 9.03
CA LEU A 392 1.00 -10.89 9.27
C LEU A 392 0.16 -10.43 8.08
N HIS A 393 0.34 -11.11 6.95
CA HIS A 393 -0.33 -10.78 5.69
C HIS A 393 -1.84 -11.00 5.77
N ASP A 394 -2.62 -10.07 5.21
CA ASP A 394 -4.05 -10.28 5.07
C ASP A 394 -4.33 -11.27 3.95
N ARG A 395 -5.19 -12.25 4.23
CA ARG A 395 -5.59 -13.29 3.28
C ARG A 395 -7.09 -13.46 3.34
N LEU A 396 -7.79 -13.01 2.32
CA LEU A 396 -9.25 -13.12 2.22
C LEU A 396 -9.61 -14.01 1.04
N GLN A 397 -10.32 -15.10 1.31
CA GLN A 397 -10.72 -16.09 0.32
C GLN A 397 -12.22 -16.03 0.08
N TYR A 398 -12.60 -15.84 -1.18
CA TYR A 398 -13.94 -16.09 -1.69
C TYR A 398 -14.05 -17.55 -2.10
N SER A 399 -15.11 -18.22 -1.65
CA SER A 399 -15.46 -19.58 -2.08
C SER A 399 -16.96 -19.69 -2.32
N ILE A 400 -17.36 -20.58 -3.24
CA ILE A 400 -18.79 -20.81 -3.50
C ILE A 400 -19.38 -21.71 -2.40
N GLN A 401 -20.46 -21.24 -1.78
CA GLN A 401 -21.30 -22.01 -0.87
C GLN A 401 -22.74 -22.08 -1.38
N GLU A 402 -23.42 -23.20 -1.15
CA GLU A 402 -24.87 -23.29 -1.37
C GLU A 402 -25.66 -22.72 -0.18
N VAL A 403 -26.51 -21.72 -0.45
CA VAL A 403 -27.47 -21.18 0.50
C VAL A 403 -28.85 -21.21 -0.16
N ASN A 404 -29.79 -21.95 0.44
CA ASN A 404 -31.16 -22.13 -0.09
C ASN A 404 -31.20 -22.62 -1.56
N GLY A 405 -30.28 -23.52 -1.94
CA GLY A 405 -30.18 -24.06 -3.30
C GLY A 405 -29.65 -23.06 -4.34
N ARG A 406 -29.01 -21.97 -3.90
CA ARG A 406 -28.34 -21.00 -4.77
C ARG A 406 -26.86 -20.90 -4.40
N PRO A 407 -25.95 -20.82 -5.39
CA PRO A 407 -24.54 -20.55 -5.13
C PRO A 407 -24.37 -19.08 -4.71
N VAL A 408 -23.72 -18.86 -3.58
CA VAL A 408 -23.38 -17.56 -3.02
C VAL A 408 -21.90 -17.56 -2.66
N TRP A 409 -21.23 -16.43 -2.89
CA TRP A 409 -19.85 -16.26 -2.46
C TRP A 409 -19.80 -16.06 -0.94
N LYS A 410 -19.00 -16.88 -0.27
CA LYS A 410 -18.61 -16.74 1.13
C LYS A 410 -17.19 -16.21 1.19
N ILE A 411 -16.95 -15.26 2.09
CA ILE A 411 -15.63 -14.71 2.38
C ILE A 411 -15.13 -15.31 3.69
N ASP A 412 -13.90 -15.81 3.70
CA ASP A 412 -13.20 -16.31 4.88
C ASP A 412 -11.80 -15.70 4.97
N ARG A 413 -11.41 -15.25 6.17
CA ARG A 413 -10.02 -14.87 6.45
C ARG A 413 -9.16 -16.09 6.75
N LEU A 414 -7.98 -16.13 6.14
CA LEU A 414 -7.00 -17.19 6.32
C LEU A 414 -5.81 -16.66 7.12
N ALA A 415 -5.17 -17.54 7.89
CA ALA A 415 -3.89 -17.22 8.51
C ALA A 415 -2.81 -17.01 7.42
N PRO A 416 -1.83 -16.10 7.62
CA PRO A 416 -0.76 -15.79 6.67
C PRO A 416 0.01 -17.01 6.18
#